data_AF-A0A511STH0-F1
#
_entry.id   AF-A0A511STH0-F1
#
_cell.length_a   1.000
_cell.length_b   1.000
_cell.length_c   1.000
_cell.angle_alpha   90.00
_cell.angle_beta   90.00
_cell.angle_gamma   90.00
#
_symmetry.space_group_name_H-M   'P 1'
#
loop_
_entity.id
_entity.type
_entity.pdbx_description
1 polymer ?
#
loop_
_entity_poly.entity_id
_entity_poly.type
_entity_poly.pdbx_seq_one_letter_code
_entity_poly.pdbx_strand_id
1 'polypeptide(L)'
;MTPAHKVLLCILDGWGIRHEREANAILLAGTPNLDKLTSPYPFTELQTSGLAVGLPEGQMGNSEVGHTNIGAGRIVYQDLVRINRAAESGELAQNPVLRAAMDGVKADGKALHLLGLVSPGGVHSSMEHLYALLKAARERGVPHVYVHAFLDGRDTPPQSALGYVEALERFLHETNTGRIATVSGRYYAMDRDKRWDRVQLAYEALVHARGPKAPDALSAIRASYAEKVTDEFVKPTVMASGDGTPVGRIQDGDTVLFFNFRADRARELTQALAYPTFKEFDRGGLRLGRYVCMTQYDETFDLPVAFSPDQPQDIFPEILARQGLRQFRTAETEKYAHVTFFFNGGREVVYPGEDRHLVPSPRDVKTYDLKPEMAAREVTAELVRRLDSGTYDFALANFANPDMVGHSGRLDAAMQAVRVVDECLGVLGKACERNGWVMAISADHGNCEQMVDPVTGEPHTAHTLNPVPFHLIHPAFRGQKLRPGILADIAPTLCKVMNLPQSKEMNRQGVLP
;
A
#
# COMPACT_ATOMS: atom_id res chain seq x y z
N MET A 1 -9.73 33.47 5.13
CA MET A 1 -9.85 33.18 6.58
C MET A 1 -8.49 33.38 7.23
N THR A 2 -8.40 33.83 8.47
CA THR A 2 -7.12 33.84 9.21
C THR A 2 -7.13 32.67 10.19
N PRO A 3 -6.14 31.76 10.15
CA PRO A 3 -6.12 30.61 11.06
C PRO A 3 -5.84 31.06 12.50
N ALA A 4 -6.32 30.29 13.49
CA ALA A 4 -6.05 30.59 14.90
C ALA A 4 -4.54 30.52 15.23
N HIS A 5 -3.86 29.57 14.60
CA HIS A 5 -2.41 29.41 14.66
C HIS A 5 -1.87 29.05 13.28
N LYS A 6 -0.67 29.55 12.97
CA LYS A 6 0.13 29.04 11.86
C LYS A 6 0.89 27.79 12.31
N VAL A 7 1.05 26.81 11.43
CA VAL A 7 1.61 25.51 11.81
C VAL A 7 2.77 25.11 10.89
N LEU A 8 3.91 24.77 11.49
CA LEU A 8 4.99 24.04 10.86
C LEU A 8 4.90 22.58 11.29
N LEU A 9 4.63 21.66 10.35
CA LEU A 9 4.76 20.22 10.56
C LEU A 9 6.14 19.74 10.07
N CYS A 10 6.96 19.24 10.99
CA CYS A 10 8.22 18.59 10.69
C CYS A 10 8.08 17.08 10.82
N ILE A 11 8.33 16.36 9.73
CA ILE A 11 8.44 14.91 9.69
C ILE A 11 9.92 14.54 9.78
N LEU A 12 10.31 13.84 10.83
CA LEU A 12 11.64 13.26 11.01
C LEU A 12 11.58 11.84 10.45
N ASP A 13 11.88 11.69 9.16
CA ASP A 13 11.67 10.42 8.45
C ASP A 13 12.49 9.29 9.08
N GLY A 14 11.85 8.15 9.39
CA GLY A 14 12.52 7.01 10.03
C GLY A 14 12.93 7.23 11.50
N TRP A 15 12.23 8.10 12.24
CA TRP A 15 12.46 8.38 13.66
C TRP A 15 11.41 7.69 14.56
N GLY A 16 11.66 6.44 14.94
CA GLY A 16 10.78 5.67 15.82
C GLY A 16 11.10 5.82 17.31
N ILE A 17 10.24 5.24 18.15
CA ILE A 17 10.41 5.14 19.59
C ILE A 17 10.75 3.70 19.95
N ARG A 18 11.95 3.50 20.51
CA ARG A 18 12.37 2.25 21.11
C ARG A 18 13.04 2.54 22.45
N HIS A 19 12.67 1.80 23.49
CA HIS A 19 13.13 2.05 24.86
C HIS A 19 14.55 1.55 25.09
N GLU A 20 14.95 0.49 24.41
CA GLU A 20 16.29 -0.07 24.51
C GLU A 20 17.32 0.86 23.85
N ARG A 21 18.42 1.10 24.56
CA ARG A 21 19.51 1.98 24.13
C ARG A 21 20.48 1.30 23.16
N GLU A 22 20.58 -0.02 23.22
CA GLU A 22 21.49 -0.80 22.39
C GLU A 22 21.14 -0.63 20.90
N ALA A 23 22.16 -0.27 20.09
CA ALA A 23 22.04 -0.01 18.66
C ALA A 23 20.92 0.98 18.28
N ASN A 24 20.54 1.87 19.19
CA ASN A 24 19.54 2.90 18.97
C ASN A 24 20.24 4.23 18.67
N ALA A 25 20.28 4.63 17.40
CA ALA A 25 21.03 5.82 16.99
C ALA A 25 20.52 7.09 17.68
N ILE A 26 19.21 7.19 17.92
CA ILE A 26 18.57 8.34 18.56
C ILE A 26 19.04 8.49 20.01
N LEU A 27 18.88 7.43 20.80
CA LEU A 27 19.26 7.46 22.22
C LEU A 27 20.78 7.59 22.43
N LEU A 28 21.58 6.98 21.55
CA LEU A 28 23.04 7.02 21.63
C LEU A 28 23.63 8.35 21.19
N ALA A 29 23.05 9.00 20.17
CA ALA A 29 23.48 10.31 19.71
C ALA A 29 23.19 11.42 20.72
N GLY A 30 22.02 11.35 21.37
CA GLY A 30 21.47 12.40 22.24
C GLY A 30 20.85 13.56 21.46
N THR A 31 19.77 14.13 22.01
CA THR A 31 18.91 15.10 21.31
C THR A 31 18.65 16.37 22.13
N PRO A 32 19.70 17.09 22.55
CA PRO A 32 19.56 18.19 23.52
C PRO A 32 18.66 19.33 23.03
N ASN A 33 18.59 19.61 21.72
CA ASN A 33 17.70 20.65 21.21
C ASN A 33 16.25 20.18 21.23
N LEU A 34 15.96 18.97 20.75
CA LEU A 34 14.62 18.39 20.77
C LEU A 34 14.11 18.24 22.21
N ASP A 35 14.94 17.73 23.13
CA ASP A 35 14.59 17.54 24.54
C ASP A 35 14.22 18.88 25.19
N LYS A 36 15.05 19.90 24.97
CA LYS A 36 14.79 21.26 25.45
C LYS A 36 13.52 21.84 24.85
N LEU A 37 13.33 21.65 23.55
CA LEU A 37 12.21 22.20 22.80
C LEU A 37 10.87 21.57 23.22
N THR A 38 10.86 20.27 23.53
CA THR A 38 9.64 19.49 23.78
C THR A 38 9.28 19.33 25.26
N SER A 39 10.25 19.37 26.19
CA SER A 39 10.00 19.15 27.63
C SER A 39 8.85 19.97 28.26
N PRO A 40 8.54 21.21 27.85
CA PRO A 40 7.42 21.98 28.43
C PRO A 40 6.05 21.66 27.82
N TYR A 41 5.99 20.82 26.79
CA TYR A 41 4.85 20.67 25.89
C TYR A 41 4.36 19.23 25.82
N PRO A 42 3.11 19.00 25.37
CA PRO A 42 2.57 17.66 25.41
C PRO A 42 3.15 16.78 24.31
N PHE A 43 3.16 15.49 24.60
CA PHE A 43 3.72 14.42 23.79
C PHE A 43 2.74 13.25 23.75
N THR A 44 2.74 12.52 22.65
CA THR A 44 2.11 11.20 22.56
C THR A 44 2.82 10.34 21.52
N GLU A 45 2.40 9.08 21.43
CA GLU A 45 2.90 8.09 20.50
C GLU A 45 1.85 7.78 19.44
N LEU A 46 2.29 7.67 18.18
CA LEU A 46 1.44 7.31 17.06
C LEU A 46 1.87 5.97 16.46
N GLN A 47 0.91 5.07 16.24
CA GLN A 47 1.17 3.83 15.52
C GLN A 47 1.37 4.11 14.02
N THR A 48 2.35 3.43 13.41
CA THR A 48 2.82 3.67 12.04
C THR A 48 2.84 2.42 11.16
N SER A 49 2.43 1.28 11.69
CA SER A 49 2.52 -0.02 11.04
C SER A 49 1.19 -0.76 11.01
N GLY A 50 1.10 -1.72 10.10
CA GLY A 50 -0.06 -2.57 9.91
C GLY A 50 -1.38 -1.83 9.76
N LEU A 51 -2.43 -2.35 10.41
CA LEU A 51 -3.80 -1.86 10.22
C LEU A 51 -3.97 -0.39 10.62
N ALA A 52 -3.10 0.14 11.49
CA ALA A 52 -3.10 1.54 11.89
C ALA A 52 -2.82 2.50 10.72
N VAL A 53 -2.18 2.04 9.66
CA VAL A 53 -1.86 2.84 8.47
C VAL A 53 -2.38 2.21 7.17
N GLY A 54 -3.25 1.20 7.29
CA GLY A 54 -3.87 0.55 6.15
C GLY A 54 -3.04 -0.56 5.50
N LEU A 55 -2.03 -1.06 6.22
CA LEU A 55 -1.20 -2.21 5.85
C LEU A 55 -1.66 -3.50 6.56
N PRO A 56 -1.32 -4.68 6.02
CA PRO A 56 -1.49 -5.96 6.71
C PRO A 56 -0.93 -5.94 8.14
N GLU A 57 -1.58 -6.67 9.05
CA GLU A 57 -1.11 -6.78 10.43
C GLU A 57 0.36 -7.26 10.48
N GLY A 58 1.16 -6.64 11.36
CA GLY A 58 2.59 -6.94 11.49
C GLY A 58 3.49 -6.38 10.37
N GLN A 59 2.95 -5.68 9.37
CA GLN A 59 3.77 -5.06 8.32
C GLN A 59 4.26 -3.67 8.72
N MET A 60 5.57 -3.44 8.61
CA MET A 60 6.18 -2.13 8.86
C MET A 60 5.65 -1.05 7.94
N GLY A 61 5.55 0.17 8.49
CA GLY A 61 5.24 1.37 7.71
C GLY A 61 6.35 1.72 6.72
N ASN A 62 6.08 2.69 5.85
CA ASN A 62 7.04 3.29 4.95
C ASN A 62 6.59 4.72 4.62
N SER A 63 7.47 5.48 3.96
CA SER A 63 7.22 6.90 3.76
C SER A 63 6.02 7.21 2.87
N GLU A 64 5.75 6.41 1.84
CA GLU A 64 4.56 6.56 0.99
C GLU A 64 3.28 6.41 1.81
N VAL A 65 3.17 5.31 2.55
CA VAL A 65 1.99 5.01 3.39
C VAL A 65 1.85 6.03 4.50
N GLY A 66 2.95 6.39 5.15
CA GLY A 66 2.97 7.34 6.25
C GLY A 66 2.49 8.73 5.80
N HIS A 67 3.14 9.33 4.80
CA HIS A 67 2.77 10.66 4.30
C HIS A 67 1.34 10.70 3.74
N THR A 68 0.90 9.62 3.09
CA THR A 68 -0.48 9.51 2.59
C THR A 68 -1.49 9.52 3.74
N ASN A 69 -1.27 8.76 4.81
CA ASN A 69 -2.16 8.74 5.98
C ASN A 69 -2.17 10.10 6.70
N ILE A 70 -1.00 10.72 6.88
CA ILE A 70 -0.88 12.04 7.53
C ILE A 70 -1.66 13.09 6.74
N GLY A 71 -1.45 13.19 5.42
CA GLY A 71 -2.12 14.16 4.57
C GLY A 71 -3.63 13.90 4.42
N ALA A 72 -4.04 12.63 4.37
CA ALA A 72 -5.43 12.25 4.24
C ALA A 72 -6.26 12.49 5.51
N GLY A 73 -5.65 12.40 6.69
CA GLY A 73 -6.36 12.51 7.97
C GLY A 73 -7.34 11.36 8.24
N ARG A 74 -7.08 10.21 7.61
CA ARG A 74 -7.79 8.94 7.79
C ARG A 74 -6.87 7.79 7.39
N ILE A 75 -7.26 6.57 7.75
CA ILE A 75 -6.55 5.37 7.30
C ILE A 75 -6.75 5.21 5.80
N VAL A 76 -5.65 5.11 5.05
CA VAL A 76 -5.69 4.82 3.60
C VAL A 76 -5.29 3.35 3.40
N TYR A 77 -6.30 2.51 3.13
CA TYR A 77 -6.12 1.07 3.01
C TYR A 77 -5.47 0.68 1.69
N GLN A 78 -4.39 -0.09 1.76
CA GLN A 78 -3.83 -0.79 0.61
C GLN A 78 -4.80 -1.85 0.10
N ASP A 79 -4.72 -2.20 -1.18
CA ASP A 79 -5.71 -3.06 -1.84
C ASP A 79 -5.95 -4.39 -1.10
N LEU A 80 -4.89 -5.07 -0.64
CA LEU A 80 -5.04 -6.30 0.14
C LEU A 80 -5.92 -6.08 1.38
N VAL A 81 -5.64 -5.06 2.19
CA VAL A 81 -6.39 -4.79 3.43
C VAL A 81 -7.79 -4.30 3.12
N ARG A 82 -7.94 -3.43 2.12
CA ARG A 82 -9.23 -2.91 1.67
C ARG A 82 -10.16 -4.04 1.25
N ILE A 83 -9.66 -4.99 0.47
CA ILE A 83 -10.44 -6.11 -0.03
C ILE A 83 -10.64 -7.17 1.06
N ASN A 84 -9.64 -7.45 1.92
CA ASN A 84 -9.81 -8.32 3.09
C ASN A 84 -10.95 -7.82 3.98
N ARG A 85 -10.96 -6.53 4.33
CA ARG A 85 -12.03 -5.92 5.13
C ARG A 85 -13.38 -6.07 4.46
N ALA A 86 -13.46 -5.84 3.15
CA ALA A 86 -14.71 -6.01 2.40
C ALA A 86 -15.16 -7.47 2.36
N ALA A 87 -14.23 -8.43 2.29
CA ALA A 87 -14.53 -9.85 2.33
C ALA A 87 -15.04 -10.26 3.72
N GLU A 88 -14.39 -9.81 4.79
CA GLU A 88 -14.74 -10.10 6.19
C GLU A 88 -16.09 -9.47 6.60
N SER A 89 -16.36 -8.23 6.17
CA SER A 89 -17.60 -7.52 6.49
C SER A 89 -18.80 -7.93 5.63
N GLY A 90 -18.56 -8.67 4.54
CA GLY A 90 -19.56 -9.00 3.53
C GLY A 90 -19.84 -7.87 2.52
N GLU A 91 -19.15 -6.73 2.60
CA GLU A 91 -19.26 -5.63 1.62
C GLU A 91 -18.79 -6.03 0.21
N LEU A 92 -17.88 -7.01 0.11
CA LEU A 92 -17.42 -7.54 -1.18
C LEU A 92 -18.60 -8.10 -1.99
N ALA A 93 -19.53 -8.82 -1.34
CA ALA A 93 -20.73 -9.34 -1.99
C ALA A 93 -21.72 -8.23 -2.42
N GLN A 94 -21.61 -7.04 -1.81
CA GLN A 94 -22.45 -5.88 -2.09
C GLN A 94 -21.86 -4.96 -3.17
N ASN A 95 -20.59 -5.17 -3.55
CA ASN A 95 -19.91 -4.36 -4.55
C ASN A 95 -20.71 -4.30 -5.87
N PRO A 96 -21.07 -3.12 -6.39
CA PRO A 96 -21.99 -2.99 -7.51
C PRO A 96 -21.49 -3.65 -8.80
N VAL A 97 -20.17 -3.67 -9.04
CA VAL A 97 -19.57 -4.29 -10.23
C VAL A 97 -19.63 -5.81 -10.12
N LEU A 98 -19.27 -6.37 -8.96
CA LEU A 98 -19.34 -7.80 -8.69
C LEU A 98 -20.79 -8.31 -8.75
N ARG A 99 -21.71 -7.57 -8.14
CA ARG A 99 -23.15 -7.86 -8.19
C ARG A 99 -23.66 -7.90 -9.63
N ALA A 100 -23.38 -6.86 -10.41
CA ALA A 100 -23.82 -6.77 -11.79
C ALA A 100 -23.23 -7.88 -12.67
N ALA A 101 -22.00 -8.32 -12.39
CA ALA A 101 -21.39 -9.44 -13.08
C ALA A 101 -22.11 -10.77 -12.76
N MET A 102 -22.33 -11.06 -11.48
CA MET A 102 -23.02 -12.28 -11.04
C MET A 102 -24.50 -12.32 -11.47
N ASP A 103 -25.20 -11.18 -11.41
CA ASP A 103 -26.60 -11.07 -11.86
C ASP A 103 -26.72 -11.28 -13.38
N GLY A 104 -25.76 -10.75 -14.16
CA GLY A 104 -25.70 -10.98 -15.61
C GLY A 104 -25.51 -12.45 -15.95
N VAL A 105 -24.54 -13.12 -15.33
CA VAL A 105 -24.31 -14.57 -15.52
C VAL A 105 -25.56 -15.39 -15.25
N LYS A 106 -26.27 -15.07 -14.16
CA LYS A 106 -27.52 -15.75 -13.79
C LYS A 106 -28.62 -15.53 -14.81
N ALA A 107 -28.81 -14.30 -15.28
CA ALA A 107 -29.83 -13.95 -16.25
C ALA A 107 -29.60 -14.65 -17.61
N ASP A 108 -28.34 -14.73 -18.03
CA ASP A 108 -27.96 -15.31 -19.32
C ASP A 108 -27.83 -16.85 -19.29
N GLY A 109 -27.88 -17.45 -18.10
CA GLY A 109 -27.64 -18.89 -17.91
C GLY A 109 -26.22 -19.31 -18.30
N LYS A 110 -25.25 -18.40 -18.18
CA LYS A 110 -23.84 -18.59 -18.55
C LYS A 110 -22.98 -19.00 -17.35
N ALA A 111 -21.68 -19.17 -17.55
CA ALA A 111 -20.75 -19.49 -16.48
C ALA A 111 -20.00 -18.24 -15.96
N LEU A 112 -19.66 -18.29 -14.66
CA LEU A 112 -18.72 -17.38 -14.01
C LEU A 112 -17.37 -18.08 -13.86
N HIS A 113 -16.32 -17.47 -14.38
CA HIS A 113 -14.95 -17.95 -14.27
C HIS A 113 -14.16 -17.05 -13.31
N LEU A 114 -13.62 -17.64 -12.24
CA LEU A 114 -12.75 -16.98 -11.28
C LEU A 114 -11.30 -17.36 -11.60
N LEU A 115 -10.48 -16.40 -12.02
CA LEU A 115 -9.07 -16.62 -12.33
C LEU A 115 -8.21 -15.89 -11.32
N GLY A 116 -7.14 -16.53 -10.85
CA GLY A 116 -6.19 -15.86 -9.98
C GLY A 116 -5.27 -16.79 -9.22
N LEU A 117 -4.31 -16.18 -8.53
CA LEU A 117 -3.30 -16.88 -7.75
C LEU A 117 -3.93 -17.49 -6.49
N VAL A 118 -3.72 -18.78 -6.25
CA VAL A 118 -4.28 -19.52 -5.12
C VAL A 118 -3.16 -19.82 -4.12
N SER A 119 -2.95 -18.87 -3.21
CA SER A 119 -1.97 -18.97 -2.14
C SER A 119 -2.27 -17.95 -1.01
N PRO A 120 -1.74 -18.16 0.21
CA PRO A 120 -1.78 -17.16 1.27
C PRO A 120 -0.73 -16.05 1.10
N GLY A 121 -0.07 -15.93 -0.06
CA GLY A 121 1.08 -15.03 -0.23
C GLY A 121 0.76 -13.54 -0.09
N GLY A 122 -0.47 -13.09 -0.37
CA GLY A 122 -0.89 -11.70 -0.13
C GLY A 122 -0.25 -10.64 -1.04
N VAL A 123 0.55 -11.03 -2.03
CA VAL A 123 1.22 -10.08 -2.94
C VAL A 123 0.35 -9.75 -4.16
N HIS A 124 -0.27 -10.76 -4.77
CA HIS A 124 -1.10 -10.58 -5.97
C HIS A 124 -2.58 -10.87 -5.75
N SER A 125 -2.91 -11.71 -4.77
CA SER A 125 -4.26 -12.17 -4.47
C SER A 125 -4.36 -12.64 -3.01
N SER A 126 -5.54 -13.08 -2.60
CA SER A 126 -5.79 -13.74 -1.32
C SER A 126 -6.81 -14.86 -1.52
N MET A 127 -6.59 -16.01 -0.89
CA MET A 127 -7.56 -17.12 -0.89
C MET A 127 -8.87 -16.72 -0.22
N GLU A 128 -8.83 -15.85 0.79
CA GLU A 128 -10.04 -15.35 1.46
C GLU A 128 -10.91 -14.51 0.52
N HIS A 129 -10.30 -13.76 -0.41
CA HIS A 129 -11.05 -13.06 -1.46
C HIS A 129 -11.77 -14.05 -2.38
N LEU A 130 -11.08 -15.13 -2.79
CA LEU A 130 -11.67 -16.18 -3.61
C LEU A 130 -12.84 -16.87 -2.89
N TYR A 131 -12.68 -17.20 -1.62
CA TYR A 131 -13.73 -17.80 -0.80
C TYR A 131 -14.95 -16.88 -0.65
N ALA A 132 -14.73 -15.58 -0.42
CA ALA A 132 -15.80 -14.59 -0.36
C ALA A 132 -16.55 -14.46 -1.70
N LEU A 133 -15.82 -14.45 -2.83
CA LEU A 133 -16.41 -14.44 -4.17
C LEU A 133 -17.26 -15.68 -4.46
N LEU A 134 -16.76 -16.87 -4.08
CA LEU A 134 -17.47 -18.14 -4.23
C LEU A 134 -18.77 -18.18 -3.41
N LYS A 135 -18.73 -17.72 -2.15
CA LYS A 135 -19.93 -17.57 -1.32
C LYS A 135 -20.93 -16.59 -1.94
N ALA A 136 -20.48 -15.42 -2.36
CA ALA A 136 -21.32 -14.41 -2.99
C ALA A 136 -21.98 -14.91 -4.28
N ALA A 137 -21.26 -15.66 -5.12
CA ALA A 137 -21.81 -16.26 -6.33
C ALA A 137 -22.92 -17.28 -6.01
N ARG A 138 -22.72 -18.13 -5.00
CA ARG A 138 -23.74 -19.09 -4.55
C ARG A 138 -24.97 -18.43 -3.95
N GLU A 139 -24.80 -17.44 -3.08
CA GLU A 139 -25.91 -16.69 -2.47
C GLU A 139 -26.76 -15.98 -3.53
N ARG A 140 -26.13 -15.53 -4.62
CA ARG A 140 -26.82 -14.92 -5.76
C ARG A 140 -27.48 -15.94 -6.69
N GLY A 141 -27.16 -17.22 -6.56
CA GLY A 141 -27.69 -18.30 -7.39
C GLY A 141 -27.08 -18.34 -8.78
N VAL A 142 -25.77 -18.07 -8.90
CA VAL A 142 -25.01 -18.28 -10.14
C VAL A 142 -24.98 -19.79 -10.44
N PRO A 143 -25.39 -20.24 -11.65
CA PRO A 143 -25.60 -21.68 -11.92
C PRO A 143 -24.29 -22.46 -12.07
N HIS A 144 -23.27 -21.85 -12.68
CA HIS A 144 -21.99 -22.50 -12.98
C HIS A 144 -20.85 -21.57 -12.59
N VAL A 145 -19.99 -22.05 -11.68
CA VAL A 145 -18.80 -21.32 -11.24
C VAL A 145 -17.57 -22.22 -11.40
N TYR A 146 -16.59 -21.73 -12.14
CA TYR A 146 -15.34 -22.43 -12.42
C TYR A 146 -14.14 -21.64 -11.90
N VAL A 147 -13.26 -22.31 -11.17
CA VAL A 147 -12.00 -21.73 -10.68
C VAL A 147 -10.86 -22.15 -11.59
N HIS A 148 -10.10 -21.17 -12.07
CA HIS A 148 -8.85 -21.37 -12.77
C HIS A 148 -7.71 -21.00 -11.81
N ALA A 149 -7.17 -22.00 -11.13
CA ALA A 149 -6.22 -21.83 -10.05
C ALA A 149 -4.80 -21.60 -10.60
N PHE A 150 -4.27 -20.39 -10.41
CA PHE A 150 -2.87 -20.11 -10.69
C PHE A 150 -2.02 -20.46 -9.46
N LEU A 151 -0.98 -21.27 -9.64
CA LEU A 151 -0.13 -21.77 -8.56
C LEU A 151 1.05 -20.83 -8.31
N ASP A 152 1.43 -20.70 -7.05
CA ASP A 152 2.37 -19.67 -6.60
C ASP A 152 3.83 -20.12 -6.59
N GLY A 153 4.32 -20.69 -5.47
CA GLY A 153 5.71 -21.13 -5.32
C GLY A 153 6.77 -20.02 -5.35
N ARG A 154 6.36 -18.76 -5.33
CA ARG A 154 7.26 -17.59 -5.36
C ARG A 154 7.01 -16.63 -4.21
N ASP A 155 5.76 -16.30 -3.94
CA ASP A 155 5.36 -15.54 -2.73
C ASP A 155 5.11 -16.49 -1.54
N THR A 156 5.23 -17.80 -1.78
CA THR A 156 5.13 -18.91 -0.84
C THR A 156 6.21 -19.96 -1.18
N PRO A 157 6.50 -20.95 -0.32
CA PRO A 157 7.53 -21.95 -0.60
C PRO A 157 7.33 -22.67 -1.95
N PRO A 158 8.39 -23.01 -2.71
CA PRO A 158 8.28 -23.52 -4.09
C PRO A 158 7.45 -24.80 -4.30
N GLN A 159 7.21 -25.58 -3.25
CA GLN A 159 6.34 -26.76 -3.27
C GLN A 159 5.35 -26.70 -2.10
N SER A 160 4.32 -25.87 -2.22
CA SER A 160 3.31 -25.65 -1.20
C SER A 160 1.86 -25.68 -1.75
N ALA A 161 1.67 -25.65 -3.07
CA ALA A 161 0.36 -25.61 -3.71
C ALA A 161 -0.58 -26.76 -3.32
N LEU A 162 -0.05 -27.95 -3.01
CA LEU A 162 -0.89 -29.10 -2.60
C LEU A 162 -1.79 -28.76 -1.40
N GLY A 163 -1.24 -28.11 -0.37
CA GLY A 163 -2.03 -27.76 0.81
C GLY A 163 -3.07 -26.68 0.53
N TYR A 164 -2.72 -25.70 -0.32
CA TYR A 164 -3.63 -24.60 -0.68
C TYR A 164 -4.77 -25.08 -1.58
N VAL A 165 -4.46 -25.91 -2.58
CA VAL A 165 -5.46 -26.48 -3.49
C VAL A 165 -6.34 -27.49 -2.79
N GLU A 166 -5.81 -28.31 -1.87
CA GLU A 166 -6.62 -29.20 -1.03
C GLU A 166 -7.61 -28.40 -0.16
N ALA A 167 -7.17 -27.28 0.42
CA ALA A 167 -8.05 -26.39 1.17
C ALA A 167 -9.15 -25.79 0.29
N LEU A 168 -8.83 -25.39 -0.95
CA LEU A 168 -9.80 -24.89 -1.92
C LEU A 168 -10.79 -25.98 -2.34
N GLU A 169 -10.34 -27.20 -2.66
CA GLU A 169 -11.22 -28.32 -3.02
C GLU A 169 -12.17 -28.68 -1.88
N ARG A 170 -11.67 -28.74 -0.65
CA ARG A 170 -12.49 -28.93 0.55
C ARG A 170 -13.55 -27.85 0.68
N PHE A 171 -13.15 -26.58 0.55
CA PHE A 171 -14.08 -25.46 0.60
C PHE A 171 -15.18 -25.56 -0.48
N LEU A 172 -14.80 -25.83 -1.73
CA LEU A 172 -15.74 -25.97 -2.84
C LEU A 172 -16.73 -27.12 -2.60
N HIS A 173 -16.25 -28.25 -2.08
CA HIS A 173 -17.08 -29.40 -1.74
C HIS A 173 -18.07 -29.10 -0.60
N GLU A 174 -17.59 -28.56 0.52
CA GLU A 174 -18.41 -28.26 1.70
C GLU A 174 -19.47 -27.18 1.43
N THR A 175 -19.13 -26.22 0.57
CA THR A 175 -20.03 -25.09 0.28
C THR A 175 -20.86 -25.28 -0.98
N ASN A 176 -20.53 -26.26 -1.83
CA ASN A 176 -21.14 -26.47 -3.15
C ASN A 176 -21.16 -25.18 -3.99
N THR A 177 -20.02 -24.50 -4.09
CA THR A 177 -19.89 -23.15 -4.70
C THR A 177 -19.20 -23.13 -6.07
N GLY A 178 -18.69 -24.26 -6.57
CA GLY A 178 -18.02 -24.32 -7.87
C GLY A 178 -17.10 -25.52 -8.03
N ARG A 179 -16.28 -25.53 -9.08
CA ARG A 179 -15.29 -26.59 -9.37
C ARG A 179 -14.00 -26.00 -9.91
N ILE A 180 -12.86 -26.64 -9.64
CA ILE A 180 -11.59 -26.28 -10.30
C ILE A 180 -11.62 -26.81 -11.74
N ALA A 181 -11.43 -25.93 -12.71
CA ALA A 181 -11.43 -26.27 -14.13
C ALA A 181 -10.02 -26.41 -14.72
N THR A 182 -9.07 -25.62 -14.23
CA THR A 182 -7.67 -25.68 -14.66
C THR A 182 -6.74 -25.35 -13.50
N VAL A 183 -5.54 -25.93 -13.51
CA VAL A 183 -4.39 -25.46 -12.71
C VAL A 183 -3.29 -24.98 -13.65
N SER A 184 -2.56 -23.93 -13.26
CA SER A 184 -1.47 -23.38 -14.06
C SER A 184 -0.44 -22.72 -13.16
N GLY A 185 0.84 -23.00 -13.34
CA GLY A 185 1.89 -22.23 -12.67
C GLY A 185 1.83 -20.75 -13.07
N ARG A 186 2.06 -19.85 -12.11
CA ARG A 186 2.07 -18.41 -12.35
C ARG A 186 3.04 -17.98 -13.45
N TYR A 187 4.07 -18.76 -13.74
CA TYR A 187 4.98 -18.53 -14.88
C TYR A 187 4.25 -18.40 -16.21
N TYR A 188 3.15 -19.13 -16.40
CA TYR A 188 2.37 -19.11 -17.64
C TYR A 188 1.22 -18.12 -17.61
N ALA A 189 0.44 -18.12 -16.52
CA ALA A 189 -0.79 -17.34 -16.43
C ALA A 189 -0.59 -15.89 -15.96
N MET A 190 0.61 -15.57 -15.46
CA MET A 190 0.93 -14.30 -14.79
C MET A 190 2.30 -13.76 -15.23
N ASP A 191 2.60 -13.87 -16.53
CA ASP A 191 3.74 -13.19 -17.15
C ASP A 191 3.54 -11.66 -17.13
N ARG A 192 4.64 -10.91 -17.20
CA ARG A 192 4.66 -9.44 -17.27
C ARG A 192 5.78 -8.90 -18.18
N ASP A 193 6.48 -9.80 -18.86
CA ASP A 193 7.66 -9.52 -19.67
C ASP A 193 7.35 -9.68 -21.17
N LYS A 194 6.07 -9.68 -21.55
CA LYS A 194 5.54 -9.89 -22.89
C LYS A 194 5.99 -11.21 -23.50
N ARG A 195 6.13 -12.24 -22.68
CA ARG A 195 6.45 -13.60 -23.12
C ARG A 195 5.16 -14.30 -23.50
N TRP A 196 4.61 -13.89 -24.64
CA TRP A 196 3.32 -14.34 -25.16
C TRP A 196 3.27 -15.85 -25.44
N ASP A 197 4.42 -16.51 -25.63
CA ASP A 197 4.54 -17.96 -25.69
C ASP A 197 4.03 -18.64 -24.40
N ARG A 198 4.27 -18.01 -23.25
CA ARG A 198 3.81 -18.50 -21.94
C ARG A 198 2.32 -18.22 -21.74
N VAL A 199 1.89 -17.00 -22.04
CA VAL A 199 0.50 -16.56 -21.92
C VAL A 199 -0.41 -17.38 -22.83
N GLN A 200 0.05 -17.70 -24.04
CA GLN A 200 -0.68 -18.55 -24.98
C GLN A 200 -0.95 -19.94 -24.40
N LEU A 201 0.02 -20.57 -23.73
CA LEU A 201 -0.20 -21.88 -23.10
C LEU A 201 -1.29 -21.82 -22.03
N ALA A 202 -1.33 -20.77 -21.22
CA ALA A 202 -2.41 -20.57 -20.27
C ALA A 202 -3.75 -20.36 -21.00
N TYR A 203 -3.78 -19.48 -22.01
CA TYR A 203 -4.98 -19.20 -22.80
C TYR A 203 -5.58 -20.47 -23.45
N GLU A 204 -4.73 -21.30 -24.07
CA GLU A 204 -5.11 -22.56 -24.71
C GLU A 204 -5.77 -23.55 -23.73
N ALA A 205 -5.27 -23.63 -22.49
CA ALA A 205 -5.89 -24.46 -21.45
C ALA A 205 -7.23 -23.90 -20.98
N LEU A 206 -7.31 -22.58 -20.78
CA LEU A 206 -8.50 -21.89 -20.27
C LEU A 206 -9.67 -21.90 -21.27
N VAL A 207 -9.39 -21.63 -22.54
CA VAL A 207 -10.40 -21.37 -23.57
C VAL A 207 -10.62 -22.60 -24.47
N HIS A 208 -9.54 -23.21 -24.94
CA HIS A 208 -9.60 -24.31 -25.91
C HIS A 208 -9.49 -25.69 -25.28
N ALA A 209 -9.31 -25.76 -23.95
CA ALA A 209 -9.05 -27.00 -23.20
C ALA A 209 -7.88 -27.82 -23.78
N ARG A 210 -6.85 -27.13 -24.29
CA ARG A 210 -5.63 -27.73 -24.84
C ARG A 210 -4.48 -27.66 -23.83
N GLY A 211 -3.83 -28.79 -23.60
CA GLY A 211 -2.76 -28.97 -22.62
C GLY A 211 -2.82 -30.37 -21.99
N PRO A 212 -1.93 -30.66 -21.03
CA PRO A 212 -2.08 -31.84 -20.18
C PRO A 212 -3.47 -31.91 -19.55
N LYS A 213 -3.98 -33.13 -19.35
CA LYS A 213 -5.26 -33.38 -18.69
C LYS A 213 -5.05 -34.18 -17.41
N ALA A 214 -5.85 -33.88 -16.39
CA ALA A 214 -5.84 -34.61 -15.13
C ALA A 214 -7.27 -34.80 -14.61
N PRO A 215 -7.52 -35.86 -13.80
CA PRO A 215 -8.83 -36.08 -13.20
C PRO A 215 -9.19 -35.04 -12.12
N ASP A 216 -8.17 -34.50 -11.43
CA ASP A 216 -8.31 -33.52 -10.36
C ASP A 216 -7.03 -32.69 -10.20
N ALA A 217 -7.13 -31.59 -9.44
CA ALA A 217 -6.08 -30.59 -9.35
C ALA A 217 -4.86 -31.10 -8.56
N LEU A 218 -5.10 -31.90 -7.51
CA LEU A 218 -4.02 -32.49 -6.71
C LEU A 218 -3.21 -33.49 -7.52
N SER A 219 -3.87 -34.32 -8.34
CA SER A 219 -3.23 -35.26 -9.26
C SER A 219 -2.35 -34.56 -10.28
N ALA A 220 -2.79 -33.43 -10.85
CA ALA A 220 -1.98 -32.62 -11.77
C ALA A 220 -0.70 -32.09 -11.11
N ILE A 221 -0.82 -31.56 -9.89
CA ILE A 221 0.32 -31.00 -9.14
C ILE A 221 1.31 -32.12 -8.75
N ARG A 222 0.80 -33.26 -8.26
CA ARG A 222 1.64 -34.43 -7.92
C ARG A 222 2.41 -34.96 -9.12
N ALA A 223 1.77 -35.01 -10.30
CA ALA A 223 2.45 -35.40 -11.54
C ALA A 223 3.58 -34.44 -11.90
N SER A 224 3.35 -33.12 -11.80
CA SER A 224 4.38 -32.11 -12.02
C SER A 224 5.56 -32.23 -11.03
N TYR A 225 5.27 -32.49 -9.76
CA TYR A 225 6.31 -32.71 -8.75
C TYR A 225 7.14 -33.97 -9.01
N ALA A 226 6.53 -35.04 -9.51
CA ALA A 226 7.25 -36.26 -9.91
C ALA A 226 8.25 -35.98 -11.05
N GLU A 227 7.94 -35.00 -11.92
CA GLU A 227 8.84 -34.47 -12.95
C GLU A 227 9.82 -33.39 -12.43
N LYS A 228 9.85 -33.15 -11.11
CA LYS A 228 10.67 -32.11 -10.45
C LYS A 228 10.35 -30.68 -10.89
N VAL A 229 9.13 -30.44 -11.35
CA VAL A 229 8.62 -29.12 -11.73
C VAL A 229 7.79 -28.56 -10.58
N THR A 230 8.27 -27.47 -9.97
CA THR A 230 7.67 -26.77 -8.81
C THR A 230 6.45 -25.92 -9.20
N ASP A 231 5.73 -25.40 -8.19
CA ASP A 231 4.44 -24.71 -8.33
C ASP A 231 4.43 -23.62 -9.41
N GLU A 232 5.44 -22.74 -9.40
CA GLU A 232 5.57 -21.62 -10.32
C GLU A 232 5.53 -22.09 -11.80
N PHE A 233 6.02 -23.29 -12.08
CA PHE A 233 6.28 -23.83 -13.42
C PHE A 233 5.37 -24.99 -13.83
N VAL A 234 4.36 -25.34 -13.02
CA VAL A 234 3.37 -26.37 -13.39
C VAL A 234 2.73 -25.97 -14.72
N LYS A 235 2.76 -26.87 -15.71
CA LYS A 235 2.16 -26.58 -17.03
C LYS A 235 0.65 -26.35 -16.90
N PRO A 236 0.05 -25.43 -17.69
CA PRO A 236 -1.40 -25.24 -17.72
C PRO A 236 -2.11 -26.56 -18.01
N THR A 237 -2.80 -27.11 -17.00
CA THR A 237 -3.38 -28.46 -17.00
C THR A 237 -4.89 -28.36 -16.82
N VAL A 238 -5.63 -29.04 -17.70
CA VAL A 238 -7.09 -29.01 -17.77
C VAL A 238 -7.67 -30.15 -16.93
N MET A 239 -8.62 -29.82 -16.04
CA MET A 239 -9.36 -30.84 -15.31
C MET A 239 -10.40 -31.46 -16.24
N ALA A 240 -10.42 -32.78 -16.32
CA ALA A 240 -11.30 -33.51 -17.23
C ALA A 240 -11.91 -34.75 -16.56
N SER A 241 -13.15 -35.05 -16.95
CA SER A 241 -13.82 -36.29 -16.55
C SER A 241 -13.16 -37.51 -17.19
N GLY A 242 -13.50 -38.72 -16.74
CA GLY A 242 -12.91 -39.97 -17.25
C GLY A 242 -13.11 -40.23 -18.74
N ASP A 243 -14.09 -39.57 -19.37
CA ASP A 243 -14.35 -39.58 -20.82
C ASP A 243 -13.53 -38.52 -21.59
N GLY A 244 -12.69 -37.73 -20.90
CA GLY A 244 -11.88 -36.68 -21.47
C GLY A 244 -12.58 -35.31 -21.63
N THR A 245 -13.84 -35.19 -21.21
CA THR A 245 -14.63 -33.95 -21.25
C THR A 245 -14.10 -32.95 -20.23
N PRO A 246 -13.74 -31.71 -20.62
CA PRO A 246 -13.22 -30.70 -19.70
C PRO A 246 -14.29 -30.23 -18.70
N VAL A 247 -13.90 -29.97 -17.46
CA VAL A 247 -14.82 -29.55 -16.38
C VAL A 247 -15.51 -28.22 -16.68
N GLY A 248 -14.79 -27.24 -17.22
CA GLY A 248 -15.33 -25.90 -17.52
C GLY A 248 -14.34 -25.03 -18.28
N ARG A 249 -14.41 -25.04 -19.62
CA ARG A 249 -13.66 -24.08 -20.45
C ARG A 249 -14.42 -22.75 -20.52
N ILE A 250 -13.72 -21.65 -20.74
CA ILE A 250 -14.31 -20.33 -20.98
C ILE A 250 -14.97 -20.34 -22.38
N GLN A 251 -16.24 -19.94 -22.48
CA GLN A 251 -17.01 -19.92 -23.72
C GLN A 251 -17.56 -18.53 -24.05
N ASP A 252 -18.11 -18.40 -25.26
CA ASP A 252 -18.78 -17.18 -25.69
C ASP A 252 -19.97 -16.84 -24.78
N GLY A 253 -20.02 -15.58 -24.36
CA GLY A 253 -21.01 -15.04 -23.44
C GLY A 253 -20.71 -15.30 -21.96
N ASP A 254 -19.69 -16.08 -21.61
CA ASP A 254 -19.32 -16.28 -20.21
C ASP A 254 -18.74 -15.00 -19.59
N THR A 255 -18.77 -14.94 -18.26
CA THR A 255 -18.16 -13.85 -17.49
C THR A 255 -16.88 -14.30 -16.84
N VAL A 256 -15.84 -13.51 -16.99
CA VAL A 256 -14.56 -13.67 -16.31
C VAL A 256 -14.44 -12.64 -15.20
N LEU A 257 -13.99 -13.08 -14.02
CA LEU A 257 -13.51 -12.23 -12.94
C LEU A 257 -12.08 -12.65 -12.58
N PHE A 258 -11.12 -11.76 -12.81
CA PHE A 258 -9.74 -11.92 -12.37
C PHE A 258 -9.61 -11.37 -10.95
N PHE A 259 -9.42 -12.23 -9.95
CA PHE A 259 -9.44 -11.83 -8.53
C PHE A 259 -8.08 -11.37 -7.98
N ASN A 260 -7.03 -11.34 -8.82
CA ASN A 260 -5.78 -10.70 -8.44
C ASN A 260 -6.00 -9.19 -8.27
N PHE A 261 -5.48 -8.58 -7.22
CA PHE A 261 -5.55 -7.14 -6.99
C PHE A 261 -4.28 -6.39 -7.41
N ARG A 262 -3.17 -7.11 -7.68
CA ARG A 262 -1.94 -6.47 -8.17
C ARG A 262 -1.86 -6.53 -9.70
N ALA A 263 -1.68 -5.35 -10.29
CA ALA A 263 -1.84 -5.12 -11.72
C ALA A 263 -0.81 -5.77 -12.64
N ASP A 264 0.50 -5.64 -12.32
CA ASP A 264 1.60 -5.88 -13.25
C ASP A 264 1.53 -7.23 -13.99
N ARG A 265 1.24 -8.31 -13.25
CA ARG A 265 1.12 -9.67 -13.80
C ARG A 265 -0.28 -10.07 -14.27
N ALA A 266 -1.28 -9.22 -14.09
CA ALA A 266 -2.66 -9.48 -14.53
C ALA A 266 -2.92 -8.93 -15.95
N ARG A 267 -2.10 -7.99 -16.43
CA ARG A 267 -2.32 -7.24 -17.67
C ARG A 267 -2.30 -8.11 -18.93
N GLU A 268 -1.35 -9.02 -19.06
CA GLU A 268 -1.13 -9.75 -20.32
C GLU A 268 -2.25 -10.73 -20.62
N LEU A 269 -2.63 -11.56 -19.64
CA LEU A 269 -3.76 -12.47 -19.79
C LEU A 269 -5.10 -11.73 -19.93
N THR A 270 -5.23 -10.58 -19.25
CA THR A 270 -6.39 -9.67 -19.43
C THR A 270 -6.49 -9.20 -20.87
N GLN A 271 -5.38 -8.79 -21.50
CA GLN A 271 -5.37 -8.37 -22.91
C GLN A 271 -5.82 -9.51 -23.84
N ALA A 272 -5.28 -10.71 -23.64
CA ALA A 272 -5.62 -11.87 -24.47
C ALA A 272 -7.10 -12.29 -24.36
N LEU A 273 -7.69 -12.20 -23.18
CA LEU A 273 -9.08 -12.61 -22.92
C LEU A 273 -10.12 -11.53 -23.27
N ALA A 274 -9.84 -10.26 -22.94
CA ALA A 274 -10.84 -9.20 -22.95
C ALA A 274 -10.85 -8.35 -24.24
N TYR A 275 -9.74 -8.28 -24.98
CA TYR A 275 -9.61 -7.35 -26.10
C TYR A 275 -9.64 -8.04 -27.46
N PRO A 276 -10.66 -7.79 -28.30
CA PRO A 276 -10.71 -8.34 -29.65
C PRO A 276 -9.57 -7.90 -30.56
N THR A 277 -8.94 -6.76 -30.25
CA THR A 277 -7.81 -6.16 -30.95
C THR A 277 -6.46 -6.81 -30.63
N PHE A 278 -6.41 -7.74 -29.68
CA PHE A 278 -5.22 -8.52 -29.34
C PHE A 278 -4.69 -9.31 -30.56
N LYS A 279 -3.37 -9.24 -30.81
CA LYS A 279 -2.73 -9.81 -32.02
C LYS A 279 -1.46 -10.62 -31.75
N GLU A 280 -1.07 -10.79 -30.49
CA GLU A 280 0.22 -11.40 -30.15
C GLU A 280 0.22 -12.93 -30.34
N PHE A 281 -0.96 -13.56 -30.36
CA PHE A 281 -1.19 -14.92 -30.85
C PHE A 281 -2.64 -15.10 -31.32
N ASP A 282 -2.93 -16.20 -32.03
CA ASP A 282 -4.30 -16.54 -32.46
C ASP A 282 -5.16 -16.99 -31.27
N ARG A 283 -6.05 -16.11 -30.84
CA ARG A 283 -7.00 -16.34 -29.75
C ARG A 283 -8.25 -17.11 -30.21
N GLY A 284 -8.46 -17.26 -31.52
CA GLY A 284 -9.73 -17.71 -32.08
C GLY A 284 -10.86 -16.68 -31.91
N GLY A 285 -12.09 -17.17 -31.83
CA GLY A 285 -13.31 -16.35 -31.92
C GLY A 285 -13.88 -15.81 -30.60
N LEU A 286 -13.23 -16.05 -29.45
CA LEU A 286 -13.84 -15.84 -28.12
C LEU A 286 -14.43 -14.43 -27.96
N ARG A 287 -15.67 -14.37 -27.47
CA ARG A 287 -16.36 -13.12 -27.08
C ARG A 287 -17.01 -13.31 -25.72
N LEU A 288 -16.37 -12.75 -24.68
CA LEU A 288 -16.92 -12.75 -23.33
C LEU A 288 -18.16 -11.85 -23.23
N GLY A 289 -19.10 -12.24 -22.37
CA GLY A 289 -20.20 -11.35 -21.98
C GLY A 289 -19.71 -10.23 -21.08
N ARG A 290 -18.73 -10.53 -20.21
CA ARG A 290 -18.09 -9.55 -19.33
C ARG A 290 -16.70 -10.02 -18.87
N TYR A 291 -15.81 -9.06 -18.68
CA TYR A 291 -14.54 -9.27 -17.99
C TYR A 291 -14.44 -8.28 -16.84
N VAL A 292 -14.20 -8.76 -15.62
CA VAL A 292 -14.12 -7.94 -14.40
C VAL A 292 -12.73 -8.05 -13.80
N CYS A 293 -12.14 -6.91 -13.49
CA CYS A 293 -10.89 -6.82 -12.75
C CYS A 293 -11.19 -6.59 -11.26
N MET A 294 -10.44 -7.23 -10.36
CA MET A 294 -10.57 -6.93 -8.92
C MET A 294 -10.19 -5.48 -8.63
N THR A 295 -9.10 -4.99 -9.20
CA THR A 295 -8.60 -3.61 -9.11
C THR A 295 -8.28 -3.10 -10.52
N GLN A 296 -7.86 -1.83 -10.64
CA GLN A 296 -7.45 -1.30 -11.94
C GLN A 296 -6.09 -1.87 -12.34
N TYR A 297 -6.05 -2.66 -13.42
CA TYR A 297 -4.80 -3.21 -13.92
C TYR A 297 -4.05 -2.23 -14.82
N ASP A 298 -4.77 -1.46 -15.64
CA ASP A 298 -4.21 -0.44 -16.51
C ASP A 298 -5.23 0.68 -16.70
N GLU A 299 -4.80 1.93 -16.73
CA GLU A 299 -5.70 3.08 -16.92
C GLU A 299 -6.31 3.14 -18.32
N THR A 300 -5.65 2.50 -19.29
CA THR A 300 -6.14 2.40 -20.66
C THR A 300 -7.17 1.29 -20.85
N PHE A 301 -7.36 0.44 -19.83
CA PHE A 301 -8.33 -0.65 -19.92
C PHE A 301 -9.75 -0.17 -19.62
N ASP A 302 -10.59 -0.13 -20.65
CA ASP A 302 -12.04 0.09 -20.50
C ASP A 302 -12.76 -1.18 -20.02
N LEU A 303 -12.45 -1.62 -18.80
CA LEU A 303 -13.02 -2.81 -18.16
C LEU A 303 -13.65 -2.47 -16.80
N PRO A 304 -14.75 -3.13 -16.43
CA PRO A 304 -15.30 -3.02 -15.08
C PRO A 304 -14.28 -3.39 -14.00
N VAL A 305 -14.09 -2.49 -13.03
CA VAL A 305 -13.19 -2.66 -11.88
C VAL A 305 -14.00 -2.74 -10.59
N ALA A 306 -13.83 -3.81 -9.81
CA ALA A 306 -14.55 -3.97 -8.54
C ALA A 306 -14.09 -2.95 -7.49
N PHE A 307 -12.79 -2.83 -7.27
CA PHE A 307 -12.18 -1.88 -6.34
C PHE A 307 -11.36 -0.86 -7.11
N SER A 308 -12.01 0.21 -7.58
CA SER A 308 -11.33 1.31 -8.27
C SER A 308 -10.29 1.98 -7.35
N PRO A 309 -9.23 2.59 -7.90
CA PRO A 309 -8.24 3.31 -7.10
C PRO A 309 -8.92 4.29 -6.15
N ASP A 310 -8.58 4.18 -4.88
CA ASP A 310 -9.12 5.03 -3.83
C ASP A 310 -8.12 6.15 -3.51
N GLN A 311 -8.16 7.21 -4.32
CA GLN A 311 -7.41 8.41 -4.00
C GLN A 311 -8.21 9.24 -2.99
N PRO A 312 -7.70 9.47 -1.76
CA PRO A 312 -8.47 10.14 -0.72
C PRO A 312 -8.87 11.56 -1.14
N GLN A 313 -10.14 11.94 -1.01
CA GLN A 313 -10.67 13.30 -1.28
C GLN A 313 -10.86 14.09 0.02
N ASP A 314 -11.08 15.40 -0.03
CA ASP A 314 -11.26 16.21 1.18
C ASP A 314 -10.09 16.07 2.18
N ILE A 315 -8.88 15.97 1.64
CA ILE A 315 -7.64 15.81 2.41
C ILE A 315 -7.16 17.15 2.97
N PHE A 316 -6.22 17.13 3.91
CA PHE A 316 -5.77 18.33 4.61
C PHE A 316 -5.24 19.43 3.67
N PRO A 317 -4.40 19.14 2.66
CA PRO A 317 -4.00 20.12 1.63
C PRO A 317 -5.16 20.82 0.92
N GLU A 318 -6.22 20.07 0.62
CA GLU A 318 -7.40 20.57 -0.08
C GLU A 318 -8.26 21.44 0.85
N ILE A 319 -8.35 21.09 2.13
CA ILE A 319 -9.02 21.92 3.14
C ILE A 319 -8.31 23.27 3.25
N LEU A 320 -6.96 23.28 3.35
CA LEU A 320 -6.18 24.53 3.39
C LEU A 320 -6.47 25.41 2.16
N ALA A 321 -6.42 24.84 0.96
CA ALA A 321 -6.66 25.55 -0.28
C ALA A 321 -8.09 26.11 -0.38
N ARG A 322 -9.11 25.32 0.03
CA ARG A 322 -10.51 25.78 0.06
C ARG A 322 -10.74 26.93 1.04
N GLN A 323 -9.98 27.00 2.13
CA GLN A 323 -10.02 28.12 3.06
C GLN A 323 -9.20 29.34 2.60
N GLY A 324 -8.54 29.24 1.44
CA GLY A 324 -7.69 30.29 0.87
C GLY A 324 -6.37 30.48 1.61
N LEU A 325 -5.92 29.47 2.36
CA LEU A 325 -4.69 29.53 3.14
C LEU A 325 -3.46 29.22 2.28
N ARG A 326 -2.36 29.89 2.58
CA ARG A 326 -1.08 29.66 1.89
C ARG A 326 -0.30 28.55 2.59
N GLN A 327 0.16 27.58 1.80
CA GLN A 327 0.87 26.41 2.28
C GLN A 327 2.23 26.26 1.58
N PHE A 328 3.25 25.92 2.34
CA PHE A 328 4.61 25.71 1.83
C PHE A 328 5.07 24.26 2.07
N ARG A 329 5.67 23.64 1.05
CA ARG A 329 6.24 22.28 1.13
C ARG A 329 7.73 22.33 0.81
N THR A 330 8.56 21.71 1.63
CA THR A 330 9.98 21.56 1.31
C THR A 330 10.57 20.27 1.84
N ALA A 331 11.41 19.64 1.06
CA ALA A 331 12.26 18.54 1.47
C ALA A 331 13.43 18.45 0.49
N GLU A 332 14.41 17.63 0.83
CA GLU A 332 15.43 17.25 -0.14
C GLU A 332 14.91 16.20 -1.14
N THR A 333 15.70 15.89 -2.17
CA THR A 333 15.27 15.09 -3.33
C THR A 333 14.65 13.75 -2.95
N GLU A 334 15.26 13.04 -2.00
CA GLU A 334 14.77 11.73 -1.53
C GLU A 334 13.34 11.76 -0.99
N LYS A 335 12.96 12.87 -0.32
CA LYS A 335 11.66 12.99 0.36
C LYS A 335 10.73 14.06 -0.22
N TYR A 336 11.08 14.66 -1.35
CA TYR A 336 10.28 15.68 -2.01
C TYR A 336 8.91 15.17 -2.47
N ALA A 337 8.85 13.99 -3.09
CA ALA A 337 7.58 13.37 -3.49
C ALA A 337 6.67 13.07 -2.28
N HIS A 338 7.26 12.82 -1.12
CA HIS A 338 6.54 12.48 0.11
C HIS A 338 5.80 13.67 0.68
N VAL A 339 6.43 14.85 0.75
CA VAL A 339 5.78 16.09 1.18
C VAL A 339 4.91 16.75 0.10
N THR A 340 4.85 16.18 -1.10
CA THR A 340 4.07 16.69 -2.24
C THR A 340 3.06 15.65 -2.71
N PHE A 341 3.43 14.76 -3.63
CA PHE A 341 2.58 13.73 -4.23
C PHE A 341 1.84 12.86 -3.20
N PHE A 342 2.56 12.24 -2.24
CA PHE A 342 1.95 11.32 -1.28
C PHE A 342 1.12 12.07 -0.23
N PHE A 343 1.62 13.18 0.32
CA PHE A 343 0.83 14.04 1.22
C PHE A 343 -0.44 14.61 0.56
N ASN A 344 -0.43 14.77 -0.78
CA ASN A 344 -1.60 15.16 -1.57
C ASN A 344 -2.47 13.95 -2.02
N GLY A 345 -2.32 12.79 -1.38
CA GLY A 345 -3.14 11.61 -1.62
C GLY A 345 -2.84 10.91 -2.93
N GLY A 346 -1.57 10.89 -3.35
CA GLY A 346 -1.12 10.28 -4.60
C GLY A 346 -1.45 11.14 -5.83
N ARG A 347 -1.36 12.47 -5.70
CA ARG A 347 -1.69 13.41 -6.78
C ARG A 347 -0.57 14.41 -7.00
N GLU A 348 -0.22 14.61 -8.28
CA GLU A 348 0.75 15.63 -8.71
C GLU A 348 0.20 17.07 -8.66
N VAL A 349 -1.11 17.21 -8.40
CA VAL A 349 -1.77 18.52 -8.36
C VAL A 349 -1.07 19.45 -7.35
N VAL A 350 -0.81 20.69 -7.78
CA VAL A 350 -0.41 21.80 -6.92
C VAL A 350 -1.69 22.54 -6.55
N TYR A 351 -2.09 22.51 -5.28
CA TYR A 351 -3.33 23.17 -4.86
C TYR A 351 -3.19 24.71 -4.90
N PRO A 352 -4.29 25.47 -5.09
CA PRO A 352 -4.25 26.92 -4.95
C PRO A 352 -3.64 27.34 -3.59
N GLY A 353 -2.66 28.26 -3.65
CA GLY A 353 -1.93 28.70 -2.46
C GLY A 353 -0.81 27.77 -1.99
N GLU A 354 -0.54 26.67 -2.70
CA GLU A 354 0.57 25.76 -2.43
C GLU A 354 1.84 26.17 -3.20
N ASP A 355 2.91 26.45 -2.44
CA ASP A 355 4.26 26.61 -2.97
C ASP A 355 5.12 25.41 -2.55
N ARG A 356 5.99 24.96 -3.47
CA ARG A 356 6.92 23.85 -3.23
C ARG A 356 8.35 24.31 -3.46
N HIS A 357 9.28 23.83 -2.65
CA HIS A 357 10.71 23.99 -2.87
C HIS A 357 11.44 22.65 -2.75
N LEU A 358 12.24 22.32 -3.76
CA LEU A 358 13.06 21.12 -3.77
C LEU A 358 14.50 21.51 -3.45
N VAL A 359 15.05 20.92 -2.39
CA VAL A 359 16.49 20.99 -2.12
C VAL A 359 17.18 19.78 -2.78
N PRO A 360 18.22 19.96 -3.60
CA PRO A 360 18.94 18.82 -4.16
C PRO A 360 19.63 17.99 -3.06
N SER A 361 19.36 16.68 -3.01
CA SER A 361 20.13 15.76 -2.16
C SER A 361 21.57 15.61 -2.70
N PRO A 362 22.57 15.33 -1.85
CA PRO A 362 23.94 15.19 -2.30
C PRO A 362 24.10 13.99 -3.24
N ARG A 363 24.59 14.25 -4.45
CA ARG A 363 24.84 13.23 -5.48
C ARG A 363 26.30 12.79 -5.57
N ASP A 364 27.16 13.41 -4.76
CA ASP A 364 28.60 13.14 -4.67
C ASP A 364 28.91 11.87 -3.86
N VAL A 365 27.91 11.24 -3.24
CA VAL A 365 28.03 9.99 -2.47
C VAL A 365 27.15 8.89 -3.05
N LYS A 366 27.56 7.62 -2.88
CA LYS A 366 26.78 6.45 -3.31
C LYS A 366 25.69 6.06 -2.31
N THR A 367 25.98 6.25 -1.04
CA THR A 367 25.12 5.93 0.10
C THR A 367 25.28 7.05 1.13
N TYR A 368 24.19 7.39 1.81
CA TYR A 368 24.13 8.59 2.65
C TYR A 368 24.89 8.47 3.97
N ASP A 369 25.34 7.27 4.36
CA ASP A 369 26.26 7.09 5.48
C ASP A 369 27.62 7.80 5.30
N LEU A 370 28.00 8.09 4.05
CA LEU A 370 29.20 8.87 3.72
C LEU A 370 29.00 10.37 3.90
N LYS A 371 27.76 10.84 4.01
CA LYS A 371 27.40 12.26 4.20
C LYS A 371 26.11 12.38 5.03
N PRO A 372 26.14 12.00 6.32
CA PRO A 372 24.93 11.87 7.14
C PRO A 372 24.17 13.18 7.35
N GLU A 373 24.81 14.33 7.15
CA GLU A 373 24.18 15.64 7.20
C GLU A 373 23.20 15.89 6.04
N MET A 374 23.35 15.15 4.93
CA MET A 374 22.58 15.28 3.70
C MET A 374 22.37 16.75 3.32
N ALA A 375 21.12 17.20 3.12
CA ALA A 375 20.79 18.60 2.86
C ALA A 375 19.89 19.22 3.96
N ALA A 376 19.96 18.69 5.18
CA ALA A 376 19.10 19.12 6.30
C ALA A 376 19.27 20.61 6.64
N ARG A 377 20.50 21.12 6.55
CA ARG A 377 20.82 22.52 6.88
C ARG A 377 20.25 23.47 5.84
N GLU A 378 20.27 23.10 4.57
CA GLU A 378 19.70 23.83 3.45
C GLU A 378 18.18 23.85 3.52
N VAL A 379 17.54 22.70 3.81
CA VAL A 379 16.09 22.61 4.07
C VAL A 379 15.71 23.54 5.24
N THR A 380 16.49 23.52 6.31
CA THR A 380 16.28 24.40 7.48
C THR A 380 16.40 25.87 7.13
N ALA A 381 17.43 26.26 6.38
CA ALA A 381 17.64 27.64 5.97
C ALA A 381 16.46 28.17 5.13
N GLU A 382 15.97 27.36 4.19
CA GLU A 382 14.79 27.73 3.39
C GLU A 382 13.53 27.85 4.26
N LEU A 383 13.30 26.92 5.17
CA LEU A 383 12.16 27.00 6.11
C LEU A 383 12.20 28.29 6.93
N VAL A 384 13.35 28.61 7.55
CA VAL A 384 13.50 29.84 8.35
C VAL A 384 13.15 31.07 7.51
N ARG A 385 13.68 31.15 6.29
CA ARG A 385 13.38 32.26 5.37
C ARG A 385 11.88 32.39 5.06
N ARG A 386 11.20 31.26 4.89
CA ARG A 386 9.76 31.21 4.57
C ARG A 386 8.89 31.56 5.77
N LEU A 387 9.27 31.09 6.97
CA LEU A 387 8.63 31.43 8.24
C LEU A 387 8.75 32.95 8.50
N ASP A 388 9.96 33.51 8.37
CA ASP A 388 10.25 34.94 8.59
C ASP A 388 9.55 35.85 7.56
N SER A 389 9.19 35.33 6.38
CA SER A 389 8.46 36.11 5.37
C SER A 389 7.03 36.48 5.77
N GLY A 390 6.45 35.77 6.75
CA GLY A 390 5.05 35.93 7.15
C GLY A 390 4.02 35.50 6.11
N THR A 391 4.44 34.97 4.95
CA THR A 391 3.59 34.71 3.78
C THR A 391 2.66 33.52 3.96
N TYR A 392 3.08 32.50 4.69
CA TYR A 392 2.39 31.21 4.77
C TYR A 392 1.61 31.06 6.07
N ASP A 393 0.63 30.16 6.03
CA ASP A 393 -0.23 29.76 7.15
C ASP A 393 0.09 28.32 7.61
N PHE A 394 0.51 27.48 6.68
CA PHE A 394 0.98 26.12 6.93
C PHE A 394 2.32 25.89 6.23
N ALA A 395 3.22 25.15 6.88
CA ALA A 395 4.45 24.66 6.29
C ALA A 395 4.62 23.18 6.63
N LEU A 396 5.02 22.37 5.65
CA LEU A 396 5.40 20.98 5.83
C LEU A 396 6.85 20.80 5.39
N ALA A 397 7.63 20.15 6.24
CA ALA A 397 8.95 19.68 5.87
C ALA A 397 9.22 18.25 6.31
N ASN A 398 10.11 17.60 5.55
CA ASN A 398 10.64 16.29 5.87
C ASN A 398 12.17 16.38 5.97
N PHE A 399 12.70 15.85 7.07
CA PHE A 399 14.12 15.60 7.27
C PHE A 399 14.41 14.12 6.99
N ALA A 400 15.03 13.86 5.84
CA ALA A 400 15.24 12.52 5.30
C ALA A 400 16.35 11.72 6.01
N ASN A 401 17.21 12.41 6.75
CA ASN A 401 18.47 11.86 7.26
C ASN A 401 18.32 10.58 8.09
N PRO A 402 17.41 10.51 9.09
CA PRO A 402 17.38 9.35 9.98
C PRO A 402 17.03 8.07 9.20
N ASP A 403 16.09 8.14 8.25
CA ASP A 403 15.72 7.02 7.38
C ASP A 403 16.81 6.67 6.35
N MET A 404 17.21 7.65 5.52
CA MET A 404 18.12 7.41 4.41
C MET A 404 19.50 6.93 4.86
N VAL A 405 19.96 7.40 6.03
CA VAL A 405 21.20 6.92 6.66
C VAL A 405 20.94 5.64 7.46
N GLY A 406 19.78 5.50 8.08
CA GLY A 406 19.35 4.28 8.78
C GLY A 406 19.40 3.03 7.89
N HIS A 407 18.99 3.15 6.63
CA HIS A 407 19.08 2.10 5.61
C HIS A 407 20.50 1.57 5.35
N SER A 408 21.55 2.28 5.76
CA SER A 408 22.93 1.78 5.66
C SER A 408 23.27 0.70 6.70
N GLY A 409 22.50 0.59 7.79
CA GLY A 409 22.85 -0.24 8.94
C GLY A 409 24.08 0.25 9.72
N ARG A 410 24.63 1.44 9.40
CA ARG A 410 25.85 1.98 10.04
C ARG A 410 25.49 2.90 11.21
N LEU A 411 25.53 2.36 12.41
CA LEU A 411 25.15 3.06 13.65
C LEU A 411 25.82 4.44 13.83
N ASP A 412 27.13 4.54 13.63
CA ASP A 412 27.86 5.81 13.82
C ASP A 412 27.38 6.91 12.86
N ALA A 413 27.08 6.53 11.60
CA ALA A 413 26.56 7.45 10.60
C ALA A 413 25.13 7.88 10.96
N ALA A 414 24.27 6.94 11.35
CA ALA A 414 22.91 7.25 11.81
C ALA A 414 22.92 8.17 13.04
N MET A 415 23.85 7.97 13.98
CA MET A 415 24.02 8.87 15.12
C MET A 415 24.42 10.29 14.68
N GLN A 416 25.24 10.42 13.64
CA GLN A 416 25.59 11.72 13.09
C GLN A 416 24.41 12.39 12.38
N ALA A 417 23.61 11.62 11.63
CA ALA A 417 22.36 12.09 11.03
C ALA A 417 21.40 12.65 12.09
N VAL A 418 21.20 11.92 13.19
CA VAL A 418 20.37 12.36 14.33
C VAL A 418 20.86 13.70 14.89
N ARG A 419 22.17 13.86 15.12
CA ARG A 419 22.73 15.13 15.65
C ARG A 419 22.46 16.31 14.72
N VAL A 420 22.61 16.12 13.42
CA VAL A 420 22.36 17.18 12.43
C VAL A 420 20.87 17.57 12.42
N VAL A 421 19.96 16.60 12.49
CA VAL A 421 18.53 16.88 12.57
C VAL A 421 18.18 17.59 13.89
N ASP A 422 18.75 17.18 15.02
CA ASP A 422 18.58 17.87 16.31
C ASP A 422 19.05 19.33 16.26
N GLU A 423 20.22 19.62 15.67
CA GLU A 423 20.71 20.98 15.43
C GLU A 423 19.69 21.81 14.63
N CYS A 424 19.17 21.24 13.53
CA CYS A 424 18.19 21.87 12.66
C CYS A 424 16.89 22.20 13.41
N LEU A 425 16.40 21.27 14.25
CA LEU A 425 15.22 21.48 15.09
C LEU A 425 15.42 22.60 16.11
N GLY A 426 16.62 22.75 16.67
CA GLY A 426 16.97 23.87 17.54
C GLY A 426 16.89 25.23 16.84
N VAL A 427 17.29 25.30 15.56
CA VAL A 427 17.18 26.51 14.74
C VAL A 427 15.72 26.80 14.39
N LEU A 428 14.96 25.79 13.95
CA LEU A 428 13.55 25.94 13.60
C LEU A 428 12.70 26.32 14.80
N GLY A 429 12.95 25.73 15.97
CA GLY A 429 12.23 26.07 17.20
C GLY A 429 12.31 27.56 17.54
N LYS A 430 13.49 28.17 17.42
CA LYS A 430 13.69 29.61 17.62
C LYS A 430 12.96 30.46 16.56
N ALA A 431 12.94 29.99 15.32
CA ALA A 431 12.22 30.68 14.24
C ALA A 431 10.69 30.61 14.46
N CYS A 432 10.16 29.46 14.88
CA CYS A 432 8.76 29.30 15.21
C CYS A 432 8.36 30.18 16.40
N GLU A 433 9.15 30.20 17.47
CA GLU A 433 8.91 31.05 18.65
C GLU A 433 8.85 32.53 18.27
N ARG A 434 9.85 33.01 17.51
CA ARG A 434 9.91 34.41 17.06
C ARG A 434 8.71 34.83 16.22
N ASN A 435 8.21 33.94 15.37
CA ASN A 435 7.12 34.23 14.42
C ASN A 435 5.74 33.80 14.93
N GLY A 436 5.63 33.25 16.15
CA GLY A 436 4.37 32.78 16.72
C GLY A 436 3.78 31.55 16.03
N TRP A 437 4.61 30.69 15.43
CA TRP A 437 4.18 29.45 14.81
C TRP A 437 4.08 28.33 15.84
N VAL A 438 3.07 27.47 15.69
CA VAL A 438 3.03 26.17 16.34
C VAL A 438 3.93 25.22 15.58
N MET A 439 4.88 24.60 16.27
CA MET A 439 5.71 23.54 15.67
C MET A 439 5.14 22.18 16.08
N ALA A 440 4.68 21.41 15.09
CA ALA A 440 4.32 20.02 15.24
C ALA A 440 5.50 19.16 14.76
N ILE A 441 5.97 18.23 15.59
CA ILE A 441 7.06 17.31 15.24
C ILE A 441 6.53 15.89 15.32
N SER A 442 6.77 15.12 14.26
CA SER A 442 6.47 13.69 14.22
C SER A 442 7.42 12.93 13.31
N ALA A 443 7.12 11.66 13.06
CA ALA A 443 7.72 10.86 11.99
C ALA A 443 6.62 10.12 11.24
N ASP A 444 6.97 9.53 10.11
CA ASP A 444 6.08 8.72 9.27
C ASP A 444 6.22 7.22 9.54
N HIS A 445 7.38 6.77 10.05
CA HIS A 445 7.67 5.43 10.57
C HIS A 445 8.98 5.43 11.38
N GLY A 446 9.35 4.27 11.93
CA GLY A 446 10.66 4.04 12.55
C GLY A 446 11.68 3.43 11.59
N ASN A 447 12.97 3.61 11.91
CA ASN A 447 14.14 3.05 11.24
C ASN A 447 15.35 3.11 12.20
N CYS A 448 15.93 4.31 12.39
CA CYS A 448 17.24 4.47 13.01
C CYS A 448 17.28 4.22 14.53
N GLU A 449 16.14 4.01 15.18
CA GLU A 449 16.06 3.55 16.57
C GLU A 449 16.46 2.07 16.74
N GLN A 450 16.58 1.32 15.63
CA GLN A 450 17.10 -0.05 15.60
C GLN A 450 18.05 -0.24 14.42
N MET A 451 19.36 -0.13 14.68
CA MET A 451 20.41 -0.26 13.66
C MET A 451 21.02 -1.67 13.58
N VAL A 452 20.67 -2.56 14.50
CA VAL A 452 21.10 -3.96 14.56
C VAL A 452 19.89 -4.83 14.86
N ASP A 453 19.75 -5.94 14.15
CA ASP A 453 18.68 -6.89 14.36
C ASP A 453 18.94 -7.67 15.67
N PRO A 454 18.01 -7.64 16.64
CA PRO A 454 18.24 -8.21 17.96
C PRO A 454 18.28 -9.75 17.97
N VAL A 455 17.83 -10.42 16.90
CA VAL A 455 17.79 -11.88 16.78
C VAL A 455 19.06 -12.40 16.11
N THR A 456 19.47 -11.75 15.02
CA THR A 456 20.60 -12.19 14.18
C THR A 456 21.92 -11.52 14.55
N GLY A 457 21.88 -10.32 15.14
CA GLY A 457 23.05 -9.49 15.43
C GLY A 457 23.64 -8.78 14.20
N GLU A 458 23.02 -8.95 13.03
CA GLU A 458 23.44 -8.33 11.78
C GLU A 458 22.93 -6.88 11.65
N PRO A 459 23.54 -6.04 10.79
CA PRO A 459 23.03 -4.70 10.53
C PRO A 459 21.55 -4.71 10.11
N HIS A 460 20.73 -3.92 10.80
CA HIS A 460 19.32 -3.75 10.47
C HIS A 460 19.18 -2.59 9.49
N THR A 461 18.79 -2.88 8.25
CA THR A 461 18.67 -1.89 7.17
C THR A 461 17.22 -1.59 6.79
N ALA A 462 16.24 -2.18 7.46
CA ALA A 462 14.82 -2.03 7.16
C ALA A 462 14.14 -1.03 8.11
N HIS A 463 12.90 -0.64 7.80
CA HIS A 463 12.07 0.07 8.77
C HIS A 463 11.70 -0.83 9.96
N THR A 464 11.00 -0.28 10.94
CA THR A 464 10.56 -1.00 12.14
C THR A 464 9.03 -0.96 12.32
N LEU A 465 8.54 -1.70 13.32
CA LEU A 465 7.15 -1.66 13.78
C LEU A 465 6.93 -0.67 14.93
N ASN A 466 7.95 0.13 15.25
CA ASN A 466 7.91 0.99 16.42
C ASN A 466 6.97 2.19 16.20
N PRO A 467 6.28 2.66 17.25
CA PRO A 467 5.51 3.89 17.16
C PRO A 467 6.44 5.10 16.99
N VAL A 468 5.87 6.24 16.62
CA VAL A 468 6.61 7.49 16.40
C VAL A 468 6.17 8.59 17.38
N PRO A 469 7.06 9.55 17.69
CA PRO A 469 6.70 10.66 18.56
C PRO A 469 5.71 11.61 17.88
N PHE A 470 4.86 12.28 18.66
CA PHE A 470 4.10 13.44 18.21
C PHE A 470 4.10 14.53 19.28
N HIS A 471 4.63 15.71 18.92
CA HIS A 471 4.72 16.88 19.80
C HIS A 471 3.94 18.06 19.23
N LEU A 472 3.32 18.86 20.11
CA LEU A 472 2.75 20.17 19.76
C LEU A 472 3.40 21.27 20.60
N ILE A 473 4.25 22.07 19.96
CA ILE A 473 5.18 22.99 20.63
C ILE A 473 4.68 24.41 20.39
N HIS A 474 3.99 24.96 21.40
CA HIS A 474 3.56 26.35 21.47
C HIS A 474 3.03 26.67 22.88
N PRO A 475 3.23 27.89 23.44
CA PRO A 475 2.73 28.25 24.77
C PRO A 475 1.25 27.93 25.02
N ALA A 476 0.40 28.02 24.00
CA ALA A 476 -1.03 27.70 24.08
C ALA A 476 -1.35 26.23 24.44
N PHE A 477 -0.41 25.31 24.20
CA PHE A 477 -0.59 23.87 24.49
C PHE A 477 0.11 23.41 25.77
N ARG A 478 0.77 24.32 26.50
CA ARG A 478 1.46 23.98 27.75
C ARG A 478 0.47 23.39 28.77
N GLY A 479 0.82 22.24 29.35
CA GLY A 479 -0.01 21.54 30.33
C GLY A 479 -1.21 20.77 29.76
N GLN A 480 -1.42 20.80 28.44
CA GLN A 480 -2.42 19.93 27.80
C GLN A 480 -1.93 18.47 27.79
N LYS A 481 -2.82 17.55 27.41
CA LYS A 481 -2.49 16.14 27.20
C LYS A 481 -2.93 15.73 25.80
N LEU A 482 -2.10 14.94 25.13
CA LEU A 482 -2.44 14.33 23.85
C LEU A 482 -2.81 12.87 24.09
N ARG A 483 -3.87 12.41 23.42
CA ARG A 483 -4.26 11.00 23.41
C ARG A 483 -3.32 10.21 22.50
N PRO A 484 -2.98 8.94 22.83
CA PRO A 484 -2.35 8.04 21.88
C PRO A 484 -3.17 7.94 20.59
N GLY A 485 -2.50 7.71 19.47
CA GLY A 485 -3.16 7.74 18.17
C GLY A 485 -2.42 6.98 17.09
N ILE A 486 -2.73 7.35 15.84
CA ILE A 486 -2.10 6.85 14.62
C ILE A 486 -1.75 8.04 13.73
N LEU A 487 -1.00 7.83 12.65
CA LEU A 487 -0.62 8.91 11.72
C LEU A 487 -1.81 9.71 11.17
N ALA A 488 -2.92 9.02 10.90
CA ALA A 488 -4.17 9.63 10.44
C ALA A 488 -4.81 10.61 11.44
N ASP A 489 -4.36 10.65 12.70
CA ASP A 489 -4.81 11.63 13.69
C ASP A 489 -4.12 13.00 13.56
N ILE A 490 -3.03 13.11 12.80
CA ILE A 490 -2.26 14.35 12.68
C ILE A 490 -3.09 15.43 11.98
N ALA A 491 -3.60 15.20 10.77
CA ALA A 491 -4.39 16.20 10.04
C ALA A 491 -5.64 16.69 10.82
N PRO A 492 -6.48 15.83 11.43
CA PRO A 492 -7.56 16.27 12.33
C PRO A 492 -7.07 17.15 13.49
N THR A 493 -5.92 16.81 14.06
CA THR A 493 -5.28 17.61 15.11
C THR A 493 -4.87 18.98 14.58
N LEU A 494 -4.29 19.04 13.39
CA LEU A 494 -3.91 20.30 12.75
C LEU A 494 -5.13 21.16 12.39
N CYS A 495 -6.23 20.55 11.93
CA CYS A 495 -7.49 21.25 11.74
C CYS A 495 -7.96 21.93 13.03
N LYS A 496 -7.91 21.23 14.18
CA LYS A 496 -8.23 21.82 15.49
C LYS A 496 -7.29 22.97 15.85
N VAL A 497 -5.98 22.79 15.70
CA VAL A 497 -4.96 23.80 16.01
C VAL A 497 -5.15 25.08 15.17
N MET A 498 -5.45 24.93 13.89
CA MET A 498 -5.63 26.03 12.95
C MET A 498 -7.05 26.61 12.96
N ASN A 499 -7.99 26.00 13.70
CA ASN A 499 -9.42 26.29 13.70
C ASN A 499 -10.08 26.14 12.31
N LEU A 500 -9.79 25.03 11.63
CA LEU A 500 -10.34 24.68 10.31
C LEU A 500 -11.49 23.67 10.43
N PRO A 501 -12.47 23.71 9.52
CA PRO A 501 -13.49 22.67 9.45
C PRO A 501 -12.84 21.33 9.11
N GLN A 502 -13.06 20.33 9.95
CA GLN A 502 -12.66 18.96 9.67
C GLN A 502 -13.65 18.31 8.69
N SER A 503 -13.13 17.63 7.65
CA SER A 503 -13.97 16.87 6.72
C SER A 503 -14.65 15.69 7.41
N LYS A 504 -15.84 15.30 6.95
CA LYS A 504 -16.50 14.05 7.38
C LYS A 504 -15.70 12.81 6.98
N GLU A 505 -14.93 12.92 5.89
CA GLU A 505 -14.03 11.85 5.43
C GLU A 505 -12.82 11.69 6.39
N MET A 506 -12.46 12.71 7.16
CA MET A 506 -11.49 12.59 8.26
C MET A 506 -12.25 12.04 9.48
N ASN A 507 -12.47 10.74 9.51
CA ASN A 507 -13.35 10.08 10.48
C ASN A 507 -12.76 9.93 11.90
N ARG A 508 -11.63 10.58 12.20
CA ARG A 508 -10.95 10.53 13.50
C ARG A 508 -10.95 11.91 14.16
N GLN A 509 -10.93 11.96 15.49
CA GLN A 509 -11.02 13.23 16.23
C GLN A 509 -9.66 13.91 16.48
N GLY A 510 -8.56 13.34 16.00
CA GLY A 510 -7.21 13.79 16.33
C GLY A 510 -6.82 13.45 17.78
N VAL A 511 -5.58 13.80 18.13
CA VAL A 511 -5.00 13.50 19.46
C VAL A 511 -5.24 14.61 20.49
N LEU A 512 -5.59 15.82 20.06
CA LEU A 512 -6.07 16.85 20.97
C LEU A 512 -7.43 16.46 21.56
N PRO A 513 -7.68 16.73 22.86
CA PRO A 513 -8.93 16.37 23.55
C PRO A 513 -10.21 16.71 22.77
#